data_AF-A0A3B8JHD8-F1
#
_entry.id   AF-A0A3B8JHD8-F1
#
_cell.length_a   1.000
_cell.length_b   1.000
_cell.length_c   1.000
_cell.angle_alpha   90.00
_cell.angle_beta   90.00
_cell.angle_gamma   90.00
#
_symmetry.space_group_name_H-M   'P 1'
#
loop_
_entity.id
_entity.type
_entity.pdbx_description
1 polymer ?
#
loop_
_entity_poly.entity_id
_entity_poly.type
_entity_poly.pdbx_seq_one_letter_code
_entity_poly.pdbx_strand_id
1 'polypeptide(L)' 'MPLPKPNPHQFVPQGDVALDPTPLQVKTPKGLRQRIKKIPNWQEKLRGKLLEWVEQWEHNKQD' A
#
# COMPACT_ATOMS: atom_id res chain seq x y z
N MET A 1 -15.92 1.80 32.99
CA MET A 1 -14.64 2.14 32.32
C MET A 1 -14.98 2.73 30.95
N PRO A 2 -14.48 3.92 30.57
CA PRO A 2 -14.73 4.45 29.23
C PRO A 2 -13.84 3.74 28.20
N LEU A 3 -14.45 3.28 27.09
CA LEU A 3 -13.73 2.69 25.97
C LEU A 3 -12.77 3.73 25.35
N PRO A 4 -11.55 3.33 24.93
CA PRO A 4 -10.62 4.24 24.27
C PRO A 4 -11.23 4.76 22.97
N LYS A 5 -11.17 6.08 22.78
CA LYS A 5 -11.67 6.77 21.58
C LYS A 5 -10.90 6.28 20.35
N PRO A 6 -11.56 6.02 19.21
CA PRO A 6 -10.88 5.60 18.00
C PRO A 6 -9.94 6.72 17.51
N ASN A 7 -8.69 6.35 17.20
CA ASN A 7 -7.70 7.29 16.67
C ASN A 7 -8.11 7.73 15.25
N PRO A 8 -8.12 9.04 14.93
CA PRO A 8 -8.50 9.54 13.60
C PRO A 8 -7.50 9.19 12.49
N HIS A 9 -6.36 8.59 12.82
CA HIS A 9 -5.35 8.11 11.86
C HIS A 9 -5.41 6.60 11.62
N GLN A 10 -6.44 5.93 12.14
CA GLN A 10 -6.61 4.51 11.91
C GLN A 10 -7.03 4.29 10.45
N PHE A 11 -6.11 3.75 9.67
CA PHE A 11 -6.33 3.38 8.27
C PHE A 11 -7.46 2.36 8.22
N VAL A 12 -8.63 2.77 7.76
CA VAL A 12 -9.77 1.89 7.49
C VAL A 12 -9.68 1.54 6.00
N PRO A 13 -9.34 0.30 5.64
CA PRO A 13 -9.36 -0.11 4.25
C PRO A 13 -10.79 -0.07 3.74
N GLN A 14 -11.12 0.90 2.90
CA GLN A 14 -12.36 0.91 2.14
C GLN A 14 -12.18 -0.01 0.92
N GLY A 15 -12.51 -1.29 1.06
CA GLY A 15 -12.51 -2.23 -0.04
C GLY A 15 -12.87 -3.65 0.40
N ASP A 16 -13.65 -4.33 -0.44
CA ASP A 16 -14.15 -5.70 -0.28
C ASP A 16 -13.05 -6.79 -0.36
N VAL A 17 -11.78 -6.38 -0.44
CA VAL A 17 -10.63 -7.25 -0.62
C VAL A 17 -9.83 -7.26 0.68
N ALA A 18 -9.81 -8.41 1.36
CA ALA A 18 -8.96 -8.64 2.50
C ALA A 18 -7.52 -8.26 2.13
N LEU A 19 -7.01 -7.20 2.75
CA LEU A 19 -5.61 -6.83 2.59
C LEU A 19 -4.77 -7.89 3.27
N ASP A 20 -3.69 -8.31 2.62
CA ASP A 20 -2.74 -9.21 3.25
C ASP A 20 -2.23 -8.56 4.55
N PRO A 21 -2.34 -9.25 5.70
CA PRO A 21 -1.91 -8.69 6.98
C PRO A 21 -0.38 -8.56 7.05
N THR A 22 0.36 -9.18 6.13
CA THR A 22 1.82 -9.14 6.09
C THR A 22 2.29 -7.86 5.41
N PRO A 23 2.98 -6.96 6.14
CA PRO A 23 3.49 -5.74 5.53
C PRO A 23 4.62 -6.05 4.55
N LEU A 24 4.49 -5.57 3.31
CA LEU A 24 5.57 -5.64 2.32
C LEU A 24 6.72 -4.72 2.75
N GLN A 25 7.84 -5.32 3.16
CA GLN A 25 9.04 -4.58 3.55
C GLN A 25 9.97 -4.38 2.36
N VAL A 26 9.96 -3.17 1.79
CA VAL A 26 10.84 -2.79 0.69
C VAL A 26 12.01 -1.94 1.20
N LYS A 27 13.24 -2.39 0.94
CA LYS A 27 14.44 -1.57 1.18
C LYS A 27 14.44 -0.43 0.16
N THR A 28 14.21 0.78 0.64
CA THR A 28 14.16 1.99 -0.20
C THR A 28 15.30 2.94 0.12
N PRO A 29 15.81 3.70 -0.88
CA PRO A 29 16.83 4.71 -0.64
C PRO A 29 16.35 5.79 0.33
N LYS A 30 17.29 6.39 1.07
CA LYS A 30 17.03 7.45 2.05
C LYS A 30 16.21 8.57 1.40
N GLY A 31 15.08 8.91 2.00
CA GLY A 31 14.20 9.98 1.55
C GLY A 31 13.09 9.57 0.58
N LEU A 32 13.15 8.39 -0.06
CA LEU A 32 12.09 7.95 -0.97
C LEU A 32 10.75 7.79 -0.23
N ARG A 33 10.78 7.19 0.96
CA ARG A 33 9.60 7.04 1.83
C ARG A 33 8.94 8.39 2.17
N GLN A 34 9.75 9.43 2.41
CA GLN A 34 9.24 10.78 2.70
C GLN A 34 8.63 11.42 1.46
N ARG A 35 9.22 11.20 0.27
CA ARG A 35 8.67 11.69 -0.99
C ARG A 35 7.36 11.00 -1.36
N ILE A 36 7.26 9.68 -1.14
CA ILE A 36 6.03 8.90 -1.37
C ILE A 36 4.91 9.40 -0.45
N LYS A 37 5.20 9.60 0.84
CA LYS A 37 4.20 10.11 1.81
C LYS A 37 3.67 11.51 1.48
N LYS A 38 4.39 12.32 0.69
CA LYS A 38 3.91 13.65 0.23
C LYS A 38 2.88 13.56 -0.90
N ILE A 39 2.73 12.40 -1.53
CA ILE A 39 1.80 12.23 -2.64
C ILE A 39 0.40 11.98 -2.07
N PRO A 40 -0.64 12.71 -2.50
CA PRO A 40 -2.01 12.41 -2.11
C PRO A 40 -2.41 11.05 -2.66
N ASN A 41 -3.06 10.25 -1.82
CA ASN A 41 -3.48 8.87 -2.11
C ASN A 41 -2.32 7.98 -2.57
N TRP A 42 -1.13 8.18 -1.98
CA TRP A 42 0.07 7.41 -2.35
C TRP A 42 -0.12 5.90 -2.17
N GLN A 43 -0.88 5.45 -1.18
CA GLN A 43 -1.13 4.02 -0.94
C GLN A 43 -1.90 3.39 -2.10
N GLU A 44 -2.96 4.04 -2.58
CA GLU A 44 -3.76 3.55 -3.70
C GLU A 44 -2.94 3.53 -5.00
N LYS A 45 -2.18 4.60 -5.26
CA LYS A 45 -1.31 4.68 -6.43
C LYS A 45 -0.23 3.60 -6.43
N LEU A 46 0.38 3.36 -5.27
CA LEU A 46 1.42 2.35 -5.12
C LEU A 46 0.84 0.94 -5.28
N ARG A 47 -0.39 0.71 -4.78
CA ARG A 47 -1.12 -0.54 -4.99
C ARG A 47 -1.44 -0.78 -6.46
N GLY A 48 -1.96 0.23 -7.17
CA GLY A 48 -2.22 0.14 -8.61
C GLY A 48 -0.96 -0.14 -9.42
N LYS A 49 0.16 0.51 -9.09
CA LYS A 49 1.45 0.25 -9.74
C LYS A 49 2.02 -1.14 -9.46
N LEU A 50 1.84 -1.65 -8.24
CA LEU A 50 2.24 -3.01 -7.91
C LEU A 50 1.42 -4.05 -8.68
N LEU A 51 0.11 -3.85 -8.82
CA LEU A 51 -0.76 -4.70 -9.64
C LEU A 51 -0.31 -4.72 -11.10
N GLU A 52 -0.13 -3.54 -11.70
CA GLU A 52 0.34 -3.39 -13.09
C GLU A 52 1.69 -4.08 -13.31
N TRP A 53 2.62 -3.98 -12.36
CA TRP A 53 3.90 -4.68 -12.42
C TRP A 53 3.79 -6.20 -12.36
N VAL A 54 2.89 -6.72 -11.51
CA VAL A 54 2.64 -8.17 -11.43
C VAL A 54 2.06 -8.66 -12.75
N GLU A 55 1.03 -7.98 -13.28
CA GLU A 55 0.42 -8.33 -14.57
C GLU A 55 1.44 -8.34 -15.71
N GLN A 56 2.33 -7.34 -15.77
CA GLN A 56 3.39 -7.30 -16.78
C GLN A 56 4.41 -8.43 -16.61
N TRP A 57 4.81 -8.75 -15.38
CA TRP A 57 5.75 -9.83 -15.14
C TRP A 57 5.15 -11.21 -15.48
N GLU A 58 3.88 -11.44 -15.16
CA GLU A 58 3.16 -12.67 -15.52
C GLU A 58 3.05 -12.80 -17.04
N HIS A 59 2.69 -11.71 -17.73
CA HIS A 59 2.60 -11.68 -19.19
C HIS A 59 3.94 -11.99 -19.86
N ASN A 60 5.03 -11.43 -19.34
CA ASN A 60 6.38 -11.59 -19.88
C ASN A 60 7.04 -12.93 -19.49
N LYS A 61 6.39 -13.74 -18.63
CA LYS A 61 6.82 -15.11 -18.30
C LYS A 61 6.19 -16.18 -19.18
N GLN A 62 5.19 -15.79 -19.97
CA GLN A 62 4.39 -16.69 -20.80
C GLN A 62 4.87 -16.72 -22.26
N ASP A 63 5.85 -15.88 -22.62
CA ASP A 63 6.62 -15.85 -23.88
C ASP A 63 8.01 -16.49 -23.66
#